data_AF-A0A542EU60-F1
#
_entry.id   AF-A0A542EU60-F1
#
_cell.length_a   1.000
_cell.length_b   1.000
_cell.length_c   1.000
_cell.angle_alpha   90.00
_cell.angle_beta   90.00
_cell.angle_gamma   90.00
#
_symmetry.space_group_name_H-M   'P 1'
#
loop_
_entity.id
_entity.type
_entity.pdbx_description
1 polymer ?
#
loop_
_entity_poly.entity_id
_entity_poly.type
_entity_poly.pdbx_seq_one_letter_code
_entity_poly.pdbx_strand_id
1 'polypeptide(L)'
;MTDADNLWVGIGFVQVDGDLKAAFVVDARRYADDAAARVVISEAGALLRERELAGQFEFHDLDADEPVPYELPNWDEYRKHVLHG
;
A
#
# COMPACT_ATOMS: atom_id res chain seq x y z
N MET A 1 -4.99 -25.86 -7.87
CA MET A 1 -5.17 -24.56 -7.23
C MET A 1 -3.78 -24.05 -6.95
N THR A 2 -3.33 -23.04 -7.69
CA THR A 2 -2.13 -22.29 -7.31
C THR A 2 -2.47 -21.59 -6.01
N ASP A 3 -1.75 -21.91 -4.93
CA ASP A 3 -1.75 -21.08 -3.74
C ASP A 3 -1.42 -19.66 -4.20
N ALA A 4 -2.29 -18.71 -3.87
CA ALA A 4 -2.04 -17.31 -4.15
C ALA A 4 -0.93 -16.87 -3.19
N ASP A 5 0.31 -16.74 -3.68
CA ASP A 5 1.43 -16.26 -2.85
C ASP A 5 1.28 -14.77 -2.45
N ASN A 6 0.25 -14.09 -2.96
CA ASN A 6 -0.08 -12.67 -2.74
C ASN A 6 -1.24 -12.46 -1.74
N LEU A 7 -1.29 -13.30 -0.71
CA LEU A 7 -2.28 -13.24 0.38
C LEU A 7 -1.83 -12.30 1.51
N TRP A 8 -1.68 -11.02 1.18
CA TRP A 8 -1.26 -10.00 2.15
C TRP A 8 -1.77 -8.60 1.78
N VAL A 9 -1.77 -7.70 2.76
CA VAL A 9 -1.98 -6.25 2.59
C VAL A 9 -0.79 -5.47 3.13
N GLY A 10 -0.35 -4.48 2.36
CA GLY A 10 0.64 -3.50 2.78
C GLY A 10 -0.03 -2.19 3.16
N ILE A 11 0.21 -1.69 4.36
CA ILE A 11 -0.25 -0.37 4.81
C ILE A 11 0.91 0.60 4.67
N GLY A 12 0.78 1.58 3.79
CA GLY A 12 1.72 2.68 3.66
C GLY A 12 1.31 3.84 4.56
N PHE A 13 2.14 4.16 5.55
CA PHE A 13 2.00 5.31 6.43
C PHE A 13 2.86 6.47 5.92
N VAL A 14 2.24 7.63 5.74
CA VAL A 14 2.89 8.85 5.26
C VAL A 14 3.02 9.83 6.41
N GLN A 15 4.26 10.16 6.75
CA GLN A 15 4.61 11.05 7.85
C GLN A 15 5.23 12.35 7.33
N VAL A 16 4.86 13.47 7.97
CA VAL A 16 5.44 14.81 7.77
C VAL A 16 5.83 15.33 9.14
N ASP A 17 7.10 15.72 9.30
CA ASP A 17 7.66 16.19 10.58
C ASP A 17 7.44 15.22 11.76
N GLY A 18 7.36 13.91 11.47
CA GLY A 18 7.13 12.85 12.47
C GLY A 18 5.66 12.60 12.82
N ASP A 19 4.73 13.40 12.29
CA ASP A 19 3.29 13.17 12.43
C ASP A 19 2.75 12.33 11.28
N LEU A 20 1.92 11.33 11.60
CA LEU A 20 1.12 10.62 10.59
C LEU A 20 0.11 11.58 9.95
N LYS A 21 0.24 11.82 8.65
CA LYS A 21 -0.68 12.68 7.89
C LYS A 21 -1.68 11.90 7.05
N ALA A 22 -1.27 10.75 6.53
CA ALA A 22 -2.14 9.91 5.73
C ALA A 22 -1.68 8.45 5.77
N ALA A 23 -2.59 7.54 5.41
CA ALA A 23 -2.27 6.15 5.16
C ALA A 23 -3.02 5.65 3.93
N PHE A 24 -2.49 4.62 3.29
CA PHE A 24 -3.11 3.93 2.17
C PHE A 24 -2.85 2.43 2.25
N VAL A 25 -3.66 1.65 1.54
CA VAL A 25 -3.54 0.19 1.48
C VAL A 25 -3.16 -0.27 0.07
N VAL A 26 -2.29 -1.27 0.03
CA VAL A 26 -2.00 -2.10 -1.15
C VAL A 26 -2.49 -3.51 -0.83
N ASP A 27 -3.64 -3.89 -1.37
CA ASP A 27 -4.14 -5.27 -1.30
C ASP A 27 -3.47 -6.11 -2.40
N ALA A 28 -2.58 -7.00 -2.00
CA ALA A 28 -1.76 -7.78 -2.93
C ALA A 28 -2.61 -8.72 -3.80
N ARG A 29 -3.80 -9.13 -3.32
CA ARG A 29 -4.75 -9.99 -4.05
C ARG A 29 -5.32 -9.34 -5.30
N ARG A 30 -5.24 -8.01 -5.39
CA ARG A 30 -5.71 -7.24 -6.56
C ARG A 30 -4.71 -7.28 -7.73
N TYR A 31 -3.51 -7.82 -7.52
CA TYR A 31 -2.46 -7.92 -8.53
C TYR A 31 -2.32 -9.36 -9.03
N ALA A 32 -1.64 -9.51 -10.18
CA ALA A 32 -1.47 -10.80 -10.83
C ALA A 32 -0.65 -11.79 -9.98
N ASP A 33 0.34 -11.29 -9.25
CA ASP A 33 1.25 -12.06 -8.38
C ASP A 33 1.90 -11.15 -7.32
N ASP A 34 2.66 -11.76 -6.39
CA ASP A 34 3.38 -11.06 -5.33
C ASP A 34 4.41 -10.06 -5.89
N ALA A 35 5.07 -10.39 -7.00
CA ALA A 35 6.07 -9.52 -7.62
C ALA A 35 5.42 -8.22 -8.11
N ALA A 36 4.25 -8.29 -8.75
CA ALA A 36 3.49 -7.14 -9.19
C ALA A 36 3.05 -6.27 -8.00
N ALA A 37 2.58 -6.86 -6.90
CA ALA A 37 2.21 -6.12 -5.69
C ALA A 37 3.43 -5.40 -5.06
N ARG A 38 4.61 -6.05 -5.04
CA ARG A 38 5.86 -5.46 -4.55
C ARG A 38 6.36 -4.31 -5.41
N VAL A 39 6.17 -4.38 -6.73
CA VAL A 39 6.49 -3.25 -7.63
C VAL A 39 5.69 -2.02 -7.21
N VAL A 40 4.39 -2.16 -6.91
CA VAL A 40 3.56 -1.03 -6.46
C VAL A 40 4.05 -0.44 -5.14
N ILE A 41 4.44 -1.27 -4.16
CA ILE A 41 5.04 -0.78 -2.90
C ILE A 41 6.33 0.00 -3.17
N SER A 42 7.18 -0.50 -4.08
CA SER A 42 8.43 0.15 -4.45
C SER A 42 8.19 1.51 -5.13
N GLU A 43 7.24 1.57 -6.07
CA GLU A 43 6.81 2.81 -6.73
C GLU A 43 6.23 3.81 -5.74
N ALA A 44 5.40 3.35 -4.81
CA ALA A 44 4.85 4.19 -3.76
C ALA A 44 5.95 4.78 -2.87
N GLY A 45 6.89 3.96 -2.42
CA GLY A 45 8.04 4.40 -1.64
C GLY A 45 8.94 5.39 -2.39
N ALA A 46 9.16 5.19 -3.69
CA ALA A 46 9.92 6.11 -4.53
C ALA A 46 9.22 7.48 -4.64
N LEU A 47 7.92 7.49 -4.93
CA LEU A 47 7.14 8.73 -5.04
C LEU A 47 7.03 9.50 -3.73
N LEU A 48 6.91 8.81 -2.59
CA LEU A 48 6.96 9.47 -1.28
C LEU A 48 8.32 10.11 -1.04
N ARG A 49 9.41 9.41 -1.36
CA ARG A 49 10.78 9.93 -1.22
C ARG A 49 11.04 11.13 -2.12
N GLU A 50 10.58 11.11 -3.37
CA GLU A 50 10.69 12.25 -4.30
C GLU A 50 10.01 13.52 -3.77
N ARG A 51 9.03 13.37 -2.89
CA ARG A 51 8.32 14.47 -2.23
C ARG A 51 8.81 14.78 -0.82
N GLU A 52 9.94 14.21 -0.43
CA GLU A 52 10.52 14.36 0.91
C GLU A 52 9.58 13.90 2.04
N LEU A 53 8.66 12.98 1.73
CA LEU A 53 7.75 12.38 2.70
C LEU A 53 8.37 11.11 3.27
N ALA A 54 8.29 10.95 4.59
CA ALA A 54 8.68 9.71 5.23
C ALA A 54 7.57 8.66 5.03
N GLY A 55 7.91 7.57 4.34
CA GLY A 55 7.03 6.41 4.14
C GLY A 55 7.46 5.24 5.01
N GLN A 56 6.56 4.73 5.83
CA GLN A 56 6.72 3.45 6.52
C GLN A 56 5.71 2.45 5.96
N PHE A 57 6.10 1.19 5.82
CA PHE A 57 5.23 0.13 5.33
C PHE A 57 5.12 -0.97 6.37
N GLU A 58 3.90 -1.31 6.74
CA GLU A 58 3.58 -2.51 7.52
C GLU A 58 2.89 -3.53 6.61
N PHE A 59 3.18 -4.81 6.82
CA PHE A 59 2.63 -5.90 6.02
C PHE A 59 1.88 -6.86 6.93
N HIS A 60 0.69 -7.26 6.49
CA HIS A 60 -0.16 -8.21 7.19
C HIS A 60 -0.58 -9.30 6.22
N ASP A 61 -0.41 -10.55 6.63
CA ASP A 61 -0.99 -11.68 5.90
C ASP A 61 -2.52 -11.65 6.04
N LEU A 62 -3.22 -12.09 5.00
CA LEU A 62 -4.68 -12.18 4.96
C LEU A 62 -5.12 -13.50 4.36
N ASP A 63 -6.23 -14.04 4.83
CA ASP A 63 -6.85 -15.15 4.12
C ASP A 63 -7.51 -14.68 2.81
N ALA A 64 -7.68 -15.61 1.85
CA ALA A 64 -8.23 -15.30 0.53
C ALA A 64 -9.62 -14.64 0.59
N ASP A 65 -10.47 -15.09 1.51
CA ASP A 65 -11.84 -14.62 1.69
C ASP A 65 -11.98 -13.57 2.80
N GLU A 66 -10.88 -13.20 3.48
CA GLU A 66 -10.93 -12.23 4.56
C GLU A 66 -11.10 -10.81 4.01
N PRO A 67 -12.06 -10.02 4.51
CA PRO A 67 -12.16 -8.63 4.12
C PRO A 67 -10.93 -7.86 4.60
N VAL A 68 -10.45 -6.90 3.81
CA VAL A 68 -9.37 -6.01 4.26
C VAL A 68 -9.88 -5.24 5.49
N PRO A 69 -9.24 -5.34 6.67
CA PRO A 69 -9.80 -4.80 7.91
C PRO A 69 -9.60 -3.28 8.07
N TYR A 70 -9.12 -2.60 7.03
CA TYR A 70 -8.76 -1.18 7.05
C TYR A 70 -9.66 -0.36 6.14
N GLU A 71 -10.37 0.62 6.70
CA GLU A 71 -11.11 1.64 5.94
C GLU A 71 -10.15 2.73 5.44
N LEU A 72 -9.20 2.34 4.58
CA LEU A 72 -8.18 3.22 4.01
C LEU A 72 -8.31 3.26 2.48
N PRO A 73 -7.96 4.40 1.84
CA PRO A 73 -7.90 4.46 0.39
C PRO A 73 -6.85 3.48 -0.13
N ASN A 74 -7.09 2.91 -1.32
CA ASN A 74 -6.05 2.17 -2.00
C ASN A 74 -4.96 3.13 -2.56
N TRP A 75 -3.81 2.59 -2.94
CA TRP A 75 -2.70 3.39 -3.47
C TRP A 75 -3.10 4.30 -4.66
N ASP A 76 -3.89 3.81 -5.62
CA ASP A 76 -4.32 4.61 -6.77
C ASP A 76 -5.24 5.78 -6.36
N GLU A 77 -6.15 5.55 -5.41
CA GLU A 77 -7.00 6.58 -4.83
C GLU A 77 -6.16 7.63 -4.09
N TYR A 78 -5.26 7.18 -3.23
CA TYR A 78 -4.34 8.06 -2.51
C TYR A 78 -3.51 8.91 -3.47
N ARG A 79 -2.92 8.29 -4.51
CA ARG A 79 -2.11 8.99 -5.51
C ARG A 79 -2.91 10.07 -6.22
N LYS A 80 -4.15 9.77 -6.63
CA LYS A 80 -5.01 10.73 -7.35
C LYS A 80 -5.47 11.88 -6.46
N HIS A 81 -5.84 11.61 -5.20
CA HIS A 81 -6.46 12.61 -4.34
C HIS A 81 -5.46 13.43 -3.53
N VAL A 82 -4.32 12.84 -3.14
CA VAL A 82 -3.37 13.47 -2.21
C VAL A 82 -2.10 13.91 -2.93
N LEU A 83 -1.59 13.12 -3.87
CA LEU A 83 -0.34 13.46 -4.56
C LEU A 83 -0.57 14.30 -5.83
N HIS A 84 -1.68 14.17 -6.53
CA HIS A 84 -1.97 15.00 -7.71
C HIS A 84 -2.78 16.27 -7.40
N GLY A 85 -3.14 16.51 -6.14
CA GLY A 85 -3.78 17.73 -5.65
C GLY A 85 -2.78 18.83 -5.32
#